data_AF-A0A7S3U583-F1
#
_entry.id   AF-A0A7S3U583-F1
#
_cell.length_a   1.000
_cell.length_b   1.000
_cell.length_c   1.000
_cell.angle_alpha   90.00
_cell.angle_beta   90.00
_cell.angle_gamma   90.00
#
_symmetry.space_group_name_H-M   'P 1'
#
loop_
_entity.id
_entity.type
_entity.pdbx_description
1 polymer ?
#
loop_
_entity_poly.entity_id
_entity_poly.type
_entity_poly.pdbx_seq_one_letter_code
_entity_poly.pdbx_strand_id
1 'polypeptide(L)'
;ELASFLRKSNKPLRQASLQALKVIVTCHTASLTPADYDAVLGEMPPLLTDADLHVAHLTLVLATAVVQRSPTTVVPKLADTIVPKALLLMSSGLLQGYALRSLLDFFAALVSQDT
;
A
#
# COMPACT_ATOMS: atom_id res chain seq x y z
N GLU A 1 -14.99 3.51 6.16
CA GLU A 1 -14.79 2.94 7.52
C GLU A 1 -13.47 2.20 7.73
N LEU A 2 -13.14 1.08 7.05
CA LEU A 2 -11.90 0.34 7.35
C LEU A 2 -10.60 1.13 7.11
N ALA A 3 -10.56 1.98 6.08
CA ALA A 3 -9.42 2.85 5.82
C ALA A 3 -9.17 3.85 6.98
N SER A 4 -10.20 4.32 7.68
CA SER A 4 -10.02 5.27 8.79
C SER A 4 -9.35 4.63 10.02
N PHE A 5 -9.37 3.30 10.13
CA PHE A 5 -8.64 2.58 11.18
C PHE A 5 -7.13 2.59 10.98
N LEU A 6 -6.64 2.91 9.77
CA LEU A 6 -5.21 3.08 9.50
C LEU A 6 -4.63 4.32 10.20
N ARG A 7 -5.43 5.37 10.43
CA ARG A 7 -5.03 6.54 11.24
C ARG A 7 -4.89 6.23 12.72
N LYS A 8 -5.57 5.20 13.23
CA LYS A 8 -5.56 4.88 14.66
C LYS A 8 -4.20 4.31 15.08
N SER A 9 -3.73 4.65 16.28
CA SER A 9 -2.40 4.28 16.80
C SER A 9 -2.30 2.82 17.29
N ASN A 10 -3.42 2.08 17.34
CA ASN A 10 -3.44 0.70 17.79
C ASN A 10 -2.81 -0.23 16.72
N LYS A 11 -1.60 -0.74 17.00
CA LYS A 11 -0.82 -1.59 16.08
C LYS A 11 -1.58 -2.85 15.61
N PRO A 12 -2.16 -3.70 16.50
CA PRO A 12 -2.94 -4.87 16.09
C PRO A 12 -4.10 -4.52 15.15
N LEU A 13 -4.86 -3.48 15.48
CA LEU A 13 -6.00 -3.06 14.68
C LEU A 13 -5.56 -2.62 13.28
N ARG A 14 -4.45 -1.88 13.19
CA ARG A 14 -3.90 -1.43 11.91
C ARG A 14 -3.46 -2.60 11.02
N GLN A 15 -2.76 -3.58 11.60
CA GLN A 15 -2.31 -4.77 10.88
C GLN A 15 -3.49 -5.61 10.39
N ALA A 16 -4.47 -5.86 11.26
CA ALA A 16 -5.70 -6.57 10.89
C ALA A 16 -6.48 -5.82 9.80
N SER A 17 -6.56 -4.49 9.88
CA SER A 17 -7.22 -3.66 8.86
C SER A 17 -6.50 -3.72 7.52
N LEU A 18 -5.16 -3.64 7.49
CA LEU A 18 -4.38 -3.78 6.25
C LEU A 18 -4.57 -5.16 5.60
N GLN A 19 -4.56 -6.22 6.41
CA GLN A 19 -4.80 -7.59 5.91
C GLN A 19 -6.23 -7.75 5.38
N ALA A 20 -7.23 -7.24 6.09
CA ALA A 20 -8.62 -7.27 5.64
C ALA A 20 -8.81 -6.48 4.33
N LEU A 21 -8.27 -5.26 4.26
CA LEU A 21 -8.29 -4.44 3.04
C LEU A 21 -7.62 -5.15 1.87
N LYS A 22 -6.49 -5.82 2.09
CA LYS A 22 -5.83 -6.63 1.06
C LYS A 22 -6.78 -7.71 0.53
N VAL A 23 -7.39 -8.49 1.42
CA VAL A 23 -8.32 -9.57 1.02
C VAL A 23 -9.51 -9.01 0.26
N ILE A 24 -10.08 -7.88 0.70
CA ILE A 24 -11.19 -7.21 0.02
C ILE A 24 -10.76 -6.78 -1.39
N VAL A 25 -9.62 -6.11 -1.54
CA VAL A 25 -9.08 -5.69 -2.84
C VAL A 25 -8.80 -6.90 -3.74
N THR A 26 -8.34 -8.03 -3.21
CA THR A 26 -8.05 -9.20 -4.05
C THR A 26 -9.30 -9.98 -4.46
N CYS A 27 -10.33 -10.03 -3.61
CA CYS A 27 -11.50 -10.89 -3.80
C CYS A 27 -12.74 -10.16 -4.30
N HIS A 28 -12.87 -8.85 -4.08
CA HIS A 28 -14.11 -8.09 -4.33
C HIS A 28 -13.89 -6.87 -5.25
N THR A 29 -12.99 -6.96 -6.22
CA THR A 29 -12.65 -5.85 -7.12
C THR A 29 -13.85 -5.26 -7.87
N ALA A 30 -14.84 -6.09 -8.21
CA ALA A 30 -16.03 -5.66 -8.96
C ALA A 30 -17.02 -4.80 -8.14
N SER A 31 -16.93 -4.85 -6.81
CA SER A 31 -17.80 -4.05 -5.92
C SER A 31 -17.11 -2.79 -5.38
N LEU A 32 -15.83 -2.58 -5.66
CA LEU A 32 -15.08 -1.43 -5.17
C LEU A 32 -15.26 -0.23 -6.09
N THR A 33 -15.62 0.91 -5.50
CA THR A 33 -15.74 2.17 -6.23
C THR A 33 -14.39 2.90 -6.26
N PRO A 34 -14.17 3.82 -7.22
CA PRO A 34 -12.99 4.69 -7.22
C PRO A 34 -12.77 5.46 -5.90
N ALA A 35 -13.86 5.84 -5.22
CA ALA A 35 -13.81 6.53 -3.93
C ALA A 35 -13.25 5.64 -2.81
N ASP A 36 -13.50 4.33 -2.84
CA ASP A 36 -12.96 3.38 -1.87
C ASP A 36 -11.45 3.25 -2.01
N TYR A 37 -10.95 3.22 -3.25
CA TYR A 37 -9.51 3.23 -3.51
C TYR A 37 -8.86 4.53 -3.02
N ASP A 38 -9.50 5.67 -3.24
CA ASP A 38 -8.98 6.97 -2.79
C ASP A 38 -8.89 7.06 -1.27
N ALA A 39 -9.91 6.56 -0.57
CA ALA A 39 -9.90 6.50 0.88
C ALA A 39 -8.75 5.60 1.40
N VAL A 40 -8.46 4.49 0.74
CA VAL A 40 -7.33 3.62 1.14
C VAL A 40 -6.00 4.28 0.82
N LEU A 41 -5.81 4.78 -0.41
CA LEU A 41 -4.57 5.41 -0.86
C LEU A 41 -4.20 6.64 -0.04
N GLY A 42 -5.17 7.45 0.40
CA GLY A 42 -4.92 8.62 1.24
C GLY A 42 -4.32 8.29 2.61
N GLU A 43 -4.53 7.07 3.11
CA GLU A 43 -4.13 6.66 4.46
C GLU A 43 -2.81 5.86 4.50
N MET A 44 -2.29 5.48 3.33
CA MET A 44 -1.08 4.68 3.19
C MET A 44 0.25 5.45 3.32
N PRO A 45 0.40 6.71 2.84
CA PRO A 45 1.65 7.48 2.96
C PRO A 45 2.24 7.57 4.37
N PRO A 46 1.47 7.82 5.45
CA PRO A 46 2.04 7.87 6.80
C PRO A 46 2.46 6.50 7.35
N LEU A 47 2.07 5.40 6.69
CA LEU A 47 2.43 4.03 7.10
C LEU A 47 3.76 3.57 6.50
N LEU A 48 4.20 4.22 5.43
CA LEU A 48 5.46 3.95 4.73
C LEU A 48 6.63 4.63 5.45
N THR A 49 6.96 4.11 6.64
CA THR A 49 8.08 4.58 7.47
C THR A 49 8.92 3.40 7.95
N ASP A 50 10.17 3.66 8.33
CA ASP A 50 11.08 2.65 8.89
C ASP A 50 10.87 2.40 10.40
N ALA A 51 9.99 3.18 11.05
CA ALA A 51 9.59 2.97 12.45
C ALA A 51 8.88 1.63 12.69
N ASP A 52 8.18 1.10 11.67
CA ASP A 52 7.54 -0.21 11.73
C ASP A 52 7.57 -0.88 10.35
N LEU A 53 8.65 -1.63 10.09
CA LEU A 53 8.86 -2.31 8.80
C LEU A 53 7.80 -3.35 8.47
N HIS A 54 7.15 -3.96 9.48
CA HIS A 54 6.08 -4.92 9.22
C HIS A 54 4.83 -4.21 8.69
N VAL A 55 4.47 -3.06 9.28
CA VAL A 55 3.39 -2.22 8.75
C VAL A 55 3.73 -1.72 7.35
N ALA A 56 4.95 -1.21 7.14
CA ALA A 56 5.39 -0.76 5.81
C ALA A 56 5.30 -1.89 4.76
N HIS A 57 5.74 -3.09 5.12
CA HIS A 57 5.60 -4.30 4.30
C HIS A 57 4.13 -4.57 3.92
N LEU A 58 3.23 -4.62 4.90
CA LEU A 58 1.80 -4.87 4.65
C LEU A 58 1.16 -3.78 3.78
N THR A 59 1.56 -2.52 3.98
CA THR A 59 1.12 -1.39 3.15
C THR A 59 1.60 -1.54 1.70
N LEU A 60 2.86 -1.94 1.48
CA LEU A 60 3.38 -2.20 0.13
C LEU A 60 2.69 -3.38 -0.56
N VAL A 61 2.39 -4.45 0.17
CA VAL A 61 1.62 -5.58 -0.35
C VAL A 61 0.20 -5.16 -0.76
N LEU A 62 -0.46 -4.31 0.04
CA LEU A 62 -1.75 -3.73 -0.31
C LEU A 62 -1.64 -2.83 -1.55
N ALA A 63 -0.63 -1.96 -1.62
CA ALA A 63 -0.38 -1.08 -2.77
C ALA A 63 -0.24 -1.88 -4.06
N THR A 64 0.56 -2.96 -4.01
CA THR A 64 0.77 -3.88 -5.13
C THR A 64 -0.55 -4.51 -5.59
N ALA A 65 -1.37 -4.98 -4.64
CA ALA A 65 -2.67 -5.56 -4.96
C ALA A 65 -3.61 -4.54 -5.62
N VAL A 66 -3.61 -3.29 -5.17
CA VAL A 66 -4.42 -2.23 -5.77
C VAL A 66 -3.95 -1.90 -7.19
N VAL A 67 -2.64 -1.78 -7.42
CA VAL A 67 -2.06 -1.53 -8.76
C VAL A 67 -2.49 -2.62 -9.75
N GLN A 68 -2.43 -3.89 -9.34
CA GLN A 68 -2.78 -5.02 -10.20
C GLN A 68 -4.28 -5.11 -10.54
N ARG A 69 -5.15 -4.49 -9.74
CA ARG A 69 -6.61 -4.62 -9.90
C ARG A 69 -7.27 -3.38 -10.50
N SER A 70 -6.69 -2.19 -10.33
CA SER A 70 -7.26 -0.95 -10.87
C SER A 70 -6.17 0.03 -11.31
N PRO A 71 -5.33 -0.35 -12.30
CA PRO A 71 -4.15 0.42 -12.67
C PRO A 71 -4.47 1.84 -13.17
N THR A 72 -5.48 1.98 -14.03
CA THR A 72 -5.82 3.24 -14.72
C THR A 72 -6.19 4.39 -13.78
N THR A 73 -6.80 4.09 -12.64
CA THR A 73 -7.24 5.12 -11.67
C THR A 73 -6.22 5.37 -10.57
N VAL A 74 -5.39 4.36 -10.26
CA VAL A 74 -4.58 4.33 -9.04
C VAL A 74 -3.11 4.66 -9.30
N VAL A 75 -2.54 4.23 -10.44
CA VAL A 75 -1.13 4.50 -10.80
C VAL A 75 -0.77 6.00 -10.73
N PRO A 76 -1.53 6.95 -11.30
CA PRO A 76 -1.16 8.37 -11.21
C PRO A 76 -1.16 8.88 -9.75
N LYS A 77 -2.10 8.43 -8.91
CA LYS A 77 -2.18 8.85 -7.50
C LYS A 77 -1.04 8.29 -6.66
N LEU A 78 -0.60 7.08 -6.98
CA LEU A 78 0.54 6.42 -6.34
C LEU A 78 1.86 7.12 -6.65
N ALA A 79 2.03 7.57 -7.90
CA ALA A 79 3.22 8.26 -8.35
C ALA A 79 3.50 9.54 -7.54
N ASP A 80 2.45 10.30 -7.20
CA ASP A 80 2.60 11.57 -6.48
C ASP A 80 2.79 11.41 -4.96
N THR A 81 2.27 10.33 -4.37
CA THR A 81 2.16 10.21 -2.90
C THR A 81 2.98 9.06 -2.31
N ILE A 82 2.86 7.87 -2.88
CA ILE A 82 3.42 6.63 -2.32
C ILE A 82 4.83 6.37 -2.84
N VAL A 83 5.10 6.64 -4.12
CA VAL A 83 6.42 6.43 -4.72
C VAL A 83 7.52 7.23 -4.03
N PRO A 84 7.36 8.54 -3.72
CA PRO A 84 8.39 9.31 -3.00
C PRO A 84 8.68 8.74 -1.61
N LYS A 85 7.65 8.23 -0.92
CA LYS A 85 7.79 7.59 0.40
C LYS A 85 8.46 6.23 0.32
N ALA A 86 8.14 5.44 -0.69
CA ALA A 86 8.79 4.16 -0.95
C ALA A 86 10.29 4.36 -1.27
N LEU A 87 10.64 5.38 -2.07
CA LEU A 87 12.03 5.73 -2.35
C LEU A 87 12.78 6.19 -1.09
N LEU A 88 12.14 6.96 -0.21
CA LEU A 88 12.71 7.31 1.10
C LEU A 88 12.95 6.07 1.97
N LEU A 89 11.99 5.13 2.01
CA LEU A 89 12.15 3.84 2.70
C LEU A 89 13.33 3.03 2.15
N MET A 90 13.56 3.08 0.84
CA MET A 90 14.70 2.43 0.17
C MET A 90 16.05 3.02 0.59
N SER A 91 16.07 4.30 1.02
CA SER A 91 17.27 4.93 1.55
C SER A 91 17.55 4.58 3.03
N SER A 92 16.60 3.95 3.73
CA SER A 92 16.78 3.52 5.12
C SER A 92 17.65 2.26 5.18
N GLY A 93 18.72 2.31 5.98
CA GLY A 93 19.60 1.15 6.23
C GLY A 93 18.93 0.01 7.00
N LEU A 94 17.70 0.20 7.49
CA LEU A 94 16.92 -0.83 8.17
C LEU A 94 16.07 -1.68 7.20
N LEU A 95 15.94 -1.27 5.94
CA LEU A 95 15.12 -1.96 4.96
C LEU A 95 15.73 -3.33 4.59
N GLN A 96 15.20 -4.41 5.16
CA GLN A 96 15.66 -5.76 4.89
C GLN A 96 14.52 -6.78 4.90
N GLY A 97 14.78 -7.98 4.38
CA GLY A 97 13.85 -9.11 4.40
C GLY A 97 12.55 -8.84 3.64
N TYR A 98 11.41 -9.11 4.29
CA TYR A 98 10.08 -9.03 3.68
C TYR A 98 9.70 -7.62 3.21
N ALA A 99 10.13 -6.57 3.92
CA ALA A 99 9.83 -5.19 3.53
C ALA A 99 10.52 -4.81 2.21
N LEU A 100 11.80 -5.18 2.07
CA LEU A 100 12.53 -4.98 0.82
C LEU A 100 11.91 -5.76 -0.33
N ARG A 101 11.55 -7.04 -0.11
CA ARG A 101 10.91 -7.86 -1.14
C ARG A 101 9.61 -7.24 -1.64
N SER A 102 8.76 -6.78 -0.72
CA SER A 102 7.48 -6.14 -1.09
C SER A 102 7.66 -4.77 -1.75
N LEU A 103 8.72 -4.05 -1.42
CA LEU A 103 9.07 -2.82 -2.12
C LEU A 103 9.44 -3.11 -3.59
N LEU A 104 10.26 -4.14 -3.82
CA LEU A 104 10.62 -4.57 -5.17
C LEU A 104 9.40 -5.08 -5.95
N ASP A 105 8.55 -5.90 -5.33
CA ASP A 105 7.34 -6.42 -5.97
C ASP A 105 6.36 -5.27 -6.32
N PHE A 106 6.28 -4.24 -5.48
CA PHE A 106 5.49 -3.04 -5.75
C PHE A 106 5.99 -2.27 -6.99
N PHE A 107 7.29 -2.00 -7.07
CA PHE A 107 7.86 -1.33 -8.24
C PHE A 107 7.74 -2.18 -9.51
N ALA A 108 7.94 -3.49 -9.42
CA ALA A 108 7.74 -4.39 -10.55
C ALA A 108 6.28 -4.35 -11.06
N ALA A 109 5.31 -4.32 -10.14
CA ALA A 109 3.91 -4.18 -10.50
C ALA A 109 3.62 -2.82 -11.16
N LEU A 110 4.16 -1.72 -10.64
CA LEU A 110 4.00 -0.39 -11.25
C LEU A 110 4.53 -0.35 -12.69
N VAL A 111 5.76 -0.81 -12.91
CA VAL A 111 6.38 -0.82 -14.25
C VAL A 111 5.61 -1.71 -15.22
N SER A 112 5.06 -2.82 -14.74
CA SER A 112 4.24 -3.72 -15.58
C SER A 112 2.89 -3.12 -16.02
N GLN A 113 2.45 -2.01 -15.41
CA GLN A 113 1.22 -1.30 -15.78
C GLN A 113 1.49 -0.04 -16.63
N ASP A 114 2.75 0.31 -16.85
CA ASP A 114 3.18 1.47 -17.66
C ASP A 114 3.42 1.11 -19.14
N THR A 115 3.26 -0.17 -19.50
CA THR A 115 3.29 -0.72 -20.87
C THR A 115 1.90 -0.94 -21.44
#